data_AF-K1SPI2-F1
#
_entry.id   AF-K1SPI2-F1
#
_cell.length_a   1.000
_cell.length_b   1.000
_cell.length_c   1.000
_cell.angle_alpha   90.00
_cell.angle_beta   90.00
_cell.angle_gamma   90.00
#
_symmetry.space_group_name_H-M   'P 1'
#
loop_
_entity.id
_entity.type
_entity.pdbx_description
1 polymer ?
#
loop_
_entity_poly.entity_id
_entity_poly.type
_entity_poly.pdbx_seq_one_letter_code
_entity_poly.pdbx_strand_id
1 'polypeptide(L)' 'MLGIKEIEEIIPHRHPFLLIDYIEDYKPGEYAVGYKCVTFREDFFRG' A
#
# COMPACT_ATOMS: atom_id res chain seq x y z
N MET A 1 -8.05 -3.51 -9.95
CA MET A 1 -6.89 -4.09 -9.27
C MET A 1 -5.67 -3.24 -9.58
N LEU A 2 -4.97 -2.73 -8.56
CA LEU A 2 -3.77 -1.89 -8.69
C LEU A 2 -2.60 -2.55 -7.96
N GLY A 3 -1.47 -2.70 -8.65
CA GLY A 3 -0.21 -3.14 -8.06
C GLY A 3 0.59 -1.98 -7.47
N ILE A 4 1.75 -2.30 -6.91
CA ILE A 4 2.61 -1.33 -6.23
C ILE A 4 3.05 -0.17 -7.14
N LYS A 5 3.32 -0.42 -8.43
CA LYS A 5 3.80 0.61 -9.37
C LYS A 5 2.71 1.63 -9.66
N GLU A 6 1.49 1.17 -9.89
CA GLU A 6 0.33 2.01 -10.13
C GLU A 6 0.00 2.84 -8.89
N ILE A 7 0.12 2.25 -7.69
CA ILE A 7 -0.05 2.97 -6.42
C ILE A 7 1.01 4.08 -6.30
N GLU A 8 2.27 3.77 -6.59
CA GLU A 8 3.37 4.75 -6.57
C GLU A 8 3.18 5.92 -7.55
N GLU A 9 2.55 5.69 -8.71
CA GLU A 9 2.20 6.75 -9.65
C GLU A 9 1.08 7.66 -9.15
N ILE A 10 0.14 7.13 -8.35
CA ILE A 10 -1.03 7.85 -7.85
C ILE A 10 -0.70 8.66 -6.59
N ILE A 11 0.08 8.10 -5.65
CA ILE A 11 0.41 8.75 -4.37
C ILE A 11 1.92 9.01 -4.23
N PRO A 12 2.32 10.08 -3.52
CA PRO A 12 3.74 10.43 -3.36
C PRO A 12 4.49 9.56 -2.35
N HIS A 13 3.79 8.73 -1.56
CA HIS A 13 4.40 7.91 -0.52
C HIS A 13 5.37 6.87 -1.11
N ARG A 14 6.51 6.69 -0.46
CA ARG A 14 7.54 5.68 -0.79
C ARG A 14 8.04 5.03 0.50
N HIS A 15 8.90 4.03 0.39
CA HIS A 15 9.57 3.45 1.55
C HIS A 15 10.23 4.56 2.41
N PRO A 16 10.07 4.55 3.74
CA PRO A 16 9.42 3.52 4.58
C PRO A 16 7.92 3.75 4.88
N PHE A 17 7.28 4.74 4.27
CA PHE A 17 5.89 5.15 4.56
C PHE A 17 4.84 4.72 3.53
N LEU A 18 5.23 4.00 2.48
CA LEU A 18 4.27 3.32 1.60
C LEU A 18 3.84 2.01 2.25
N LEU A 19 2.63 2.00 2.80
CA LEU A 19 2.07 0.91 3.59
C LEU A 19 0.88 0.22 2.90
N ILE A 20 0.89 0.17 1.56
CA ILE A 20 -0.13 -0.50 0.75
C ILE A 20 0.59 -1.26 -0.34
N ASP A 21 0.36 -2.56 -0.45
CA ASP A 21 1.03 -3.43 -1.43
C ASP A 21 0.14 -3.70 -2.65
N TYR A 22 -1.18 -3.74 -2.46
CA TYR A 22 -2.14 -4.12 -3.48
C TYR A 22 -3.54 -3.56 -3.20
N ILE A 23 -4.25 -3.14 -4.25
CA ILE A 23 -5.69 -2.79 -4.20
C ILE A 23 -6.47 -3.83 -5.00
N GLU A 24 -7.42 -4.50 -4.35
CA GLU A 24 -8.30 -5.48 -4.99
C GLU A 24 -9.48 -4.80 -5.69
N ASP A 25 -10.22 -3.98 -4.95
CA ASP A 25 -11.42 -3.31 -5.43
C ASP A 25 -11.50 -1.85 -4.95
N TYR A 26 -12.12 -0.96 -5.73
CA TYR A 26 -12.33 0.43 -5.33
C TYR A 26 -13.41 1.13 -6.17
N LYS A 27 -14.03 2.13 -5.57
CA LYS A 27 -14.90 3.09 -6.24
C LYS A 27 -14.39 4.52 -5.96
N PRO A 28 -13.93 5.26 -6.98
CA PRO A 28 -13.36 6.59 -6.79
C PRO A 28 -14.27 7.53 -5.99
N GLY A 29 -13.70 8.14 -4.95
CA GLY A 29 -14.44 9.06 -4.06
C GLY A 29 -15.36 8.37 -3.05
N GLU A 30 -15.47 7.04 -3.05
CA GLU A 30 -16.36 6.29 -2.15
C GLU A 30 -15.61 5.28 -1.28
N TYR A 31 -14.91 4.31 -1.87
CA TYR A 31 -14.19 3.28 -1.11
C TYR A 31 -12.98 2.69 -1.85
N ALA A 32 -12.11 2.01 -1.10
CA ALA A 32 -11.09 1.12 -1.63
C ALA A 32 -10.84 -0.05 -0.64
N VAL A 33 -10.60 -1.24 -1.18
CA VAL A 33 -10.23 -2.46 -0.46
C VAL A 33 -8.82 -2.84 -0.89
N GLY A 34 -7.89 -2.83 0.05
CA GLY A 34 -6.48 -3.08 -0.20
C GLY A 34 -5.79 -3.85 0.92
N TYR A 35 -4.58 -4.30 0.63
CA TYR A 35 -3.81 -5.18 1.49
C TYR A 35 -2.44 -4.56 1.80
N LYS A 36 -2.02 -4.74 3.05
CA LYS A 36 -0.64 -4.58 3.51
C LYS A 36 -0.13 -5.94 3.95
N CYS A 37 0.87 -6.45 3.26
CA CYS A 37 1.59 -7.65 3.64
C CYS A 37 2.51 -7.32 4.80
N VAL A 38 2.20 -7.87 5.98
CA VAL A 38 2.99 -7.68 7.20
C VAL A 38 4.02 -8.78 7.32
N THR A 39 5.27 -8.41 7.56
CA THR A 39 6.36 -9.38 7.79
C THR A 39 7.28 -8.93 8.91
N PHE A 40 7.83 -9.89 9.67
CA PHE A 40 8.79 -9.61 10.75
C PHE A 40 10.06 -8.87 10.28
N ARG A 41 10.31 -8.83 8.97
CA ARG A 41 11.45 -8.14 8.35
C ARG A 41 11.30 -6.62 8.27
N GLU A 42 10.12 -6.06 8.53
CA GLU A 42 9.91 -4.61 8.43
C GLU A 42 10.63 -3.87 9.57
N ASP A 43 11.33 -2.77 9.24
CA ASP A 43 12.24 -2.10 10.17
C ASP A 43 11.55 -1.54 11.42
N PHE A 44 10.26 -1.19 11.34
CA PHE A 44 9.51 -0.70 12.50
C PHE A 44 9.24 -1.77 13.56
N PHE A 45 9.43 -3.06 13.26
CA PHE A 45 9.38 -4.13 14.27
C PHE A 45 10.64 -4.21 15.13
N ARG A 46 11.69 -3.43 14.84
CA ARG A 46 12.95 -3.44 15.61
C ARG A 46 12.86 -2.72 16.96
N GLY A 47 11.85 -1.89 17.18
CA GLY A 47 11.65 -1.11 18.42
C GLY A 47 12.24 0.28 18.32
#